data_AF-A0A7X6Z825-F1
#
_entry.id   AF-A0A7X6Z825-F1
#
_cell.length_a   1.000
_cell.length_b   1.000
_cell.length_c   1.000
_cell.angle_alpha   90.00
_cell.angle_beta   90.00
_cell.angle_gamma   90.00
#
_symmetry.space_group_name_H-M   'P 1'
#
loop_
_entity.id
_entity.type
_entity.pdbx_description
1 polymer ?
#
loop_
_entity_poly.entity_id
_entity_poly.type
_entity_poly.pdbx_seq_one_letter_code
_entity_poly.pdbx_strand_id
1 'polypeptide(L)'
;MRKTRPIKLLSVLLMLAMAVTLFAACTEKETTTTTTAGTTTTKATTTTQATTTTEATTTRFRQTTPLVVGYSPFSEKFSPFFADTAYDDDVVSMTAAGLLTTDRTGAIVYNAIEGEKLDYNGTEYEYKGIANVKVDYNESTDKTTYTWTIRYDVMFSDGELMTADDVIFTYYVYSDPSYTGSTTLYSVPILGMKDYRTQTTSEVYEKYDAMFDAIYEAGEDHVWAEGDAWTKEQQESFWAMIKQAWIDDVQAIVNYVLANYMGYAEQYTGFKPEDINKEEGLKVMMGMVLWGFAEVGEDKVLTGTSGATWNLAEKQYPTIEDYYNEAYAKYEGDPEAYWGVEAADDTSVVDVARSAFIGEWGPKDEAMGGKGVPNIAGIKKLSDTSVEVTVEGFDATAIYSLGVSVSPLHYYGSE
;
A
#
# COMPACT_ATOMS: atom_id res chain seq x y z
N MET A 1 -31.79 24.08 -26.62
CA MET A 1 -30.92 24.85 -25.70
C MET A 1 -30.78 24.05 -24.41
N ARG A 2 -29.71 23.24 -24.32
CA ARG A 2 -29.42 22.40 -23.14
C ARG A 2 -28.90 23.30 -22.02
N LYS A 3 -29.67 23.44 -20.93
CA LYS A 3 -29.17 24.00 -19.68
C LYS A 3 -28.17 23.00 -19.09
N THR A 4 -26.89 23.33 -19.10
CA THR A 4 -25.89 22.65 -18.27
C THR A 4 -26.31 22.78 -16.80
N ARG A 5 -26.53 21.64 -16.11
CA ARG A 5 -26.94 21.63 -14.70
C ARG A 5 -25.73 21.98 -13.80
N PRO A 6 -25.90 22.82 -12.76
CA PRO A 6 -24.80 23.40 -11.96
C PRO A 6 -24.09 22.43 -10.99
N ILE A 7 -24.46 21.15 -10.93
CA ILE A 7 -23.97 20.20 -9.92
C ILE A 7 -22.53 19.74 -10.22
N LYS A 8 -22.16 19.54 -11.50
CA LYS A 8 -20.77 19.20 -11.88
C LYS A 8 -19.76 20.29 -11.47
N LEU A 9 -20.19 21.56 -11.40
CA LEU A 9 -19.34 22.65 -10.89
C LEU A 9 -19.12 22.58 -9.38
N LEU A 10 -20.05 22.02 -8.62
CA LEU A 10 -19.99 21.99 -7.16
C LEU A 10 -18.97 20.96 -6.65
N SER A 11 -18.87 19.80 -7.32
CA SER A 11 -17.90 18.75 -6.99
C SER A 11 -16.46 19.18 -7.26
N VAL A 12 -16.22 19.92 -8.35
CA VAL A 12 -14.89 20.53 -8.65
C VAL A 12 -14.54 21.61 -7.61
N LEU A 13 -15.52 22.36 -7.11
CA LEU A 13 -15.28 23.42 -6.12
C LEU A 13 -15.01 22.88 -4.70
N LEU A 14 -15.58 21.72 -4.35
CA LEU A 14 -15.36 21.08 -3.05
C LEU A 14 -13.97 20.44 -2.96
N MET A 15 -13.48 19.83 -4.05
CA MET A 15 -12.12 19.28 -4.13
C MET A 15 -11.05 20.37 -4.00
N LEU A 16 -11.29 21.57 -4.54
CA LEU A 16 -10.38 22.71 -4.39
C LEU A 16 -10.31 23.25 -2.95
N ALA A 17 -11.39 23.08 -2.16
CA ALA A 17 -11.46 23.59 -0.78
C ALA A 17 -10.71 22.71 0.23
N MET A 18 -10.59 21.40 -0.04
CA MET A 18 -9.80 20.48 0.80
C MET A 18 -8.27 20.63 0.62
N ALA A 19 -7.81 21.18 -0.51
CA ALA A 19 -6.38 21.41 -0.74
C ALA A 19 -5.79 22.61 0.05
N VAL A 20 -6.64 23.47 0.63
CA VAL A 20 -6.19 24.75 1.24
C VAL A 20 -6.00 24.68 2.75
N THR A 21 -6.40 23.60 3.43
CA THR A 21 -6.29 23.48 4.90
C THR A 21 -4.96 22.90 5.41
N LEU A 22 -4.03 22.54 4.53
CA LEU A 22 -2.75 21.89 4.89
C LEU A 22 -1.61 22.85 5.33
N PHE A 23 -1.83 24.17 5.41
CA PHE A 23 -0.74 25.14 5.62
C PHE A 23 -0.83 26.02 6.87
N ALA A 24 -1.50 25.60 7.95
CA ALA A 24 -1.56 26.43 9.16
C ALA A 24 -1.58 25.64 10.48
N ALA A 25 -0.43 25.14 10.94
CA ALA A 25 -0.13 24.99 12.38
C ALA A 25 1.33 24.57 12.66
N CYS A 26 2.27 25.52 12.63
CA CYS A 26 3.50 25.44 13.42
C CYS A 26 3.67 26.76 14.18
N THR A 27 3.50 26.74 15.51
CA THR A 27 4.04 27.78 16.38
C THR A 27 4.37 27.16 17.74
N GLU A 28 5.66 27.12 18.04
CA GLU A 28 6.27 26.64 19.28
C GLU A 28 6.20 27.73 20.36
N LYS A 29 6.12 27.32 21.63
CA LYS A 29 6.30 28.23 22.78
C LYS A 29 7.14 27.58 23.86
N GLU A 30 8.39 28.04 23.99
CA GLU A 30 9.28 27.80 25.12
C GLU A 30 8.66 28.24 26.46
N THR A 31 9.05 27.60 27.58
CA THR A 31 9.44 28.28 28.84
C THR A 31 10.11 27.30 29.83
N THR A 32 11.43 27.48 29.99
CA THR A 32 12.22 27.66 31.23
C THR A 32 12.28 26.61 32.36
N THR A 33 13.54 26.21 32.61
CA THR A 33 14.16 25.46 33.71
C THR A 33 14.15 26.19 35.06
N THR A 34 14.16 25.47 36.18
CA THR A 34 14.73 25.98 37.45
C THR A 34 15.45 24.88 38.22
N THR A 35 16.74 25.12 38.45
CA THR A 35 17.69 24.34 39.25
C THR A 35 17.58 24.70 40.73
N THR A 36 17.81 23.75 41.64
CA THR A 36 18.33 24.08 42.99
C THR A 36 19.30 23.00 43.44
N ALA A 37 20.51 23.45 43.77
CA ALA A 37 21.62 22.66 44.30
C ALA A 37 21.53 22.52 45.83
N GLY A 38 22.07 21.41 46.35
CA GLY A 38 22.29 21.18 47.79
C GLY A 38 23.58 20.41 48.02
N THR A 39 24.62 21.12 48.45
CA THR A 39 25.95 20.65 48.87
C THR A 39 25.90 19.97 50.24
N THR A 40 26.85 19.07 50.57
CA THR A 40 27.77 19.12 51.76
C THR A 40 28.36 17.75 52.19
N THR A 41 29.68 17.61 51.96
CA THR A 41 30.77 17.13 52.85
C THR A 41 30.95 15.66 53.30
N THR A 42 31.93 15.02 52.65
CA THR A 42 33.19 14.37 53.14
C THR A 42 33.35 13.84 54.58
N LYS A 43 33.81 12.58 54.69
CA LYS A 43 34.81 12.15 55.69
C LYS A 43 35.61 10.91 55.23
N ALA A 44 36.94 11.01 55.31
CA ALA A 44 37.96 9.95 55.11
C ALA A 44 38.10 9.10 56.40
N THR A 45 38.74 7.92 56.53
CA THR A 45 39.89 7.20 55.92
C THR A 45 39.77 5.72 56.39
N THR A 46 40.23 4.66 55.71
CA THR A 46 41.52 3.96 55.96
C THR A 46 41.66 2.68 55.11
N THR A 47 42.90 2.46 54.67
CA THR A 47 43.52 1.47 53.76
C THR A 47 43.55 0.01 54.21
N THR A 48 43.37 -0.94 53.26
CA THR A 48 44.10 -2.24 53.18
C THR A 48 44.21 -2.71 51.71
N GLN A 49 45.44 -2.92 51.20
CA GLN A 49 45.82 -3.64 49.95
C GLN A 49 45.81 -5.17 50.21
N ALA A 50 45.70 -6.16 49.31
CA ALA A 50 45.64 -6.37 47.85
C ALA A 50 44.89 -7.73 47.65
N THR A 51 44.35 -8.15 46.51
CA THR A 51 45.07 -8.69 45.33
C THR A 51 44.04 -9.02 44.25
N THR A 52 44.48 -8.87 43.00
CA THR A 52 43.81 -8.79 41.70
C THR A 52 43.07 -10.06 41.23
N THR A 53 41.84 -9.89 40.75
CA THR A 53 41.32 -10.50 39.50
C THR A 53 40.30 -9.50 38.91
N THR A 54 40.68 -8.81 37.84
CA THR A 54 39.80 -7.83 37.18
C THR A 54 38.94 -8.57 36.14
N GLU A 55 37.79 -9.09 36.56
CA GLU A 55 36.66 -9.17 35.63
C GLU A 55 36.23 -7.73 35.33
N ALA A 56 36.06 -7.39 34.05
CA ALA A 56 35.45 -6.13 33.67
C ALA A 56 33.97 -6.16 34.09
N THR A 57 33.69 -5.85 35.35
CA THR A 57 32.33 -5.63 35.83
C THR A 57 31.89 -4.28 35.26
N THR A 58 31.30 -4.29 34.07
CA THR A 58 30.43 -3.19 33.64
C THR A 58 29.29 -3.14 34.64
N THR A 59 29.39 -2.23 35.60
CA THR A 59 28.29 -1.85 36.47
C THR A 59 27.24 -1.23 35.58
N ARG A 60 26.33 -2.04 35.03
CA ARG A 60 25.14 -1.54 34.34
C ARG A 60 24.41 -0.66 35.35
N PHE A 61 24.34 0.64 35.08
CA PHE A 61 23.54 1.57 35.87
C PHE A 61 22.09 1.10 35.79
N ARG A 62 21.62 0.35 36.78
CA ARG A 62 20.24 -0.13 36.82
C ARG A 62 19.39 0.96 37.46
N GLN A 63 18.99 1.95 36.66
CA GLN A 63 18.01 2.94 37.08
C GLN A 63 16.68 2.21 37.30
N THR A 64 16.22 2.13 38.55
CA THR A 64 14.97 1.43 38.93
C THR A 64 13.74 2.30 38.79
N THR A 65 13.93 3.60 38.52
CA THR A 65 12.83 4.52 38.20
C THR A 65 12.28 4.15 36.83
N PRO A 66 11.01 3.71 36.73
CA PRO A 66 10.40 3.43 35.44
C PRO A 66 10.28 4.73 34.62
N LEU A 67 10.59 4.66 33.33
CA LEU A 67 10.19 5.70 32.39
C LEU A 67 8.68 5.61 32.21
N VAL A 68 7.96 6.70 32.47
CA VAL A 68 6.52 6.79 32.27
C VAL A 68 6.26 7.78 31.15
N VAL A 69 5.55 7.33 30.13
CA VAL A 69 5.22 8.08 28.92
C VAL A 69 3.70 8.06 28.73
N GLY A 70 3.13 9.18 28.31
CA GLY A 70 1.70 9.31 28.03
C GLY A 70 1.44 9.10 26.54
N TYR A 71 0.47 8.24 26.21
CA TYR A 71 0.07 7.93 24.85
C TYR A 71 -1.45 8.14 24.67
N SER A 72 -1.88 8.43 23.45
CA SER A 72 -3.30 8.20 23.10
C SER A 72 -3.57 6.69 23.03
N PRO A 73 -4.85 6.25 22.97
CA PRO A 73 -5.15 4.83 22.93
C PRO A 73 -4.46 4.10 21.77
N PHE A 74 -3.91 2.93 22.07
CA PHE A 74 -3.38 1.98 21.08
C PHE A 74 -4.53 1.30 20.34
N SER A 75 -4.27 0.85 19.11
CA SER A 75 -5.12 -0.10 18.40
C SER A 75 -4.83 -1.55 18.79
N GLU A 76 -3.81 -1.77 19.61
CA GLU A 76 -3.39 -3.07 20.16
C GLU A 76 -2.86 -4.05 19.11
N LYS A 77 -2.43 -3.54 17.94
CA LYS A 77 -1.81 -4.34 16.87
C LYS A 77 -0.30 -4.25 16.94
N PHE A 78 0.31 -4.92 17.90
CA PHE A 78 1.78 -4.90 18.11
C PHE A 78 2.53 -5.91 17.21
N SER A 79 2.16 -5.94 15.93
CA SER A 79 2.83 -6.77 14.94
C SER A 79 3.74 -5.88 14.08
N PRO A 80 5.01 -6.27 13.82
CA PRO A 80 5.88 -5.53 12.90
C PRO A 80 5.36 -5.49 11.46
N PHE A 81 4.37 -6.32 11.15
CA PHE A 81 3.73 -6.38 9.84
C PHE A 81 2.41 -5.61 9.76
N PHE A 82 1.71 -5.41 10.88
CA PHE A 82 0.30 -4.96 10.88
C PHE A 82 0.00 -3.88 11.93
N ALA A 83 1.02 -3.24 12.50
CA ALA A 83 0.83 -2.03 13.29
C ALA A 83 0.04 -0.99 12.48
N ASP A 84 -0.93 -0.37 13.14
CA ASP A 84 -1.99 0.42 12.49
C ASP A 84 -1.94 1.90 12.90
N THR A 85 -1.39 2.17 14.08
CA THR A 85 -1.20 3.53 14.58
C THR A 85 0.27 3.77 14.90
N ALA A 86 0.70 5.03 14.85
CA ALA A 86 2.06 5.42 15.27
C ALA A 86 2.41 4.95 16.68
N TYR A 87 1.41 4.81 17.56
CA TYR A 87 1.61 4.32 18.93
C TYR A 87 1.87 2.81 18.98
N ASP A 88 1.21 2.03 18.11
CA ASP A 88 1.52 0.61 17.95
C ASP A 88 2.95 0.45 17.39
N ASP A 89 3.35 1.29 16.43
CA ASP A 89 4.71 1.32 15.89
C ASP A 89 5.76 1.67 16.95
N ASP A 90 5.47 2.61 17.86
CA ASP A 90 6.36 2.93 18.99
C ASP A 90 6.58 1.69 19.88
N VAL A 91 5.56 0.85 20.11
CA VAL A 91 5.71 -0.42 20.84
C VAL A 91 6.54 -1.43 20.04
N VAL A 92 6.26 -1.57 18.73
CA VAL A 92 7.01 -2.46 17.84
C VAL A 92 8.48 -2.08 17.80
N SER A 93 8.81 -0.79 17.66
CA SER A 93 10.19 -0.29 17.57
C SER A 93 11.03 -0.55 18.83
N MET A 94 10.37 -0.71 19.98
CA MET A 94 11.01 -1.06 21.25
C MET A 94 11.29 -2.56 21.40
N THR A 95 10.67 -3.41 20.57
CA THR A 95 10.72 -4.88 20.68
C THR A 95 11.28 -5.58 19.44
N ALA A 96 11.33 -4.89 18.30
CA ALA A 96 11.92 -5.35 17.05
C ALA A 96 13.27 -4.67 16.79
N ALA A 97 14.08 -5.24 15.89
CA ALA A 97 15.34 -4.66 15.45
C ALA A 97 15.29 -4.34 13.95
N GLY A 98 15.54 -3.07 13.60
CA GLY A 98 15.65 -2.61 12.21
C GLY A 98 17.04 -2.79 11.63
N LEU A 99 17.12 -3.05 10.33
CA LEU A 99 18.40 -3.10 9.61
C LEU A 99 19.08 -1.72 9.54
N LEU A 100 18.31 -0.68 9.21
CA LEU A 100 18.85 0.66 9.00
C LEU A 100 19.03 1.38 10.33
N THR A 101 20.24 1.89 10.55
CA THR A 101 20.51 2.83 11.65
C THR A 101 20.63 4.23 11.08
N THR A 102 19.98 5.19 11.72
CA THR A 102 20.06 6.61 11.38
C THR A 102 20.59 7.43 12.53
N ASP A 103 21.17 8.58 12.21
CA ASP A 103 21.61 9.55 13.19
C ASP A 103 20.45 10.45 13.67
N ARG A 104 20.76 11.47 14.48
CA ARG A 104 19.75 12.39 15.04
C ARG A 104 19.11 13.31 14.00
N THR A 105 19.70 13.41 12.81
CA THR A 105 19.18 14.17 11.67
C THR A 105 18.42 13.28 10.68
N GLY A 106 18.42 11.96 10.91
CA GLY A 106 17.88 10.98 9.98
C GLY A 106 18.89 10.52 8.92
N ALA A 107 20.15 10.98 8.96
CA ALA A 107 21.16 10.53 8.01
C ALA A 107 21.57 9.08 8.27
N ILE A 108 21.94 8.37 7.21
CA ILE A 108 22.27 6.94 7.26
C ILE A 108 23.62 6.72 7.97
N VAL A 109 23.65 5.74 8.87
CA VAL A 109 24.87 5.23 9.50
C VAL A 109 25.28 3.94 8.78
N TYR A 110 26.28 4.01 7.92
CA TYR A 110 26.63 2.90 7.01
C TYR A 110 27.35 1.74 7.72
N ASN A 111 28.19 2.04 8.71
CA ASN A 111 29.03 1.10 9.45
C ASN A 111 28.56 0.94 10.92
N ALA A 112 27.25 0.76 11.12
CA ALA A 112 26.65 0.76 12.46
C ALA A 112 27.07 -0.42 13.37
N ILE A 113 27.62 -1.52 12.82
CA ILE A 113 28.07 -2.66 13.64
C ILE A 113 29.22 -2.25 14.56
N GLU A 114 30.30 -1.73 14.00
CA GLU A 114 31.45 -1.22 14.77
C GLU A 114 31.10 0.13 15.41
N GLY A 115 30.22 0.87 14.74
CA GLY A 115 29.72 2.17 15.13
C GLY A 115 30.37 3.31 14.35
N GLU A 116 29.58 4.34 14.06
CA GLU A 116 30.09 5.58 13.48
C GLU A 116 29.92 6.73 14.46
N LYS A 117 30.85 7.68 14.41
CA LYS A 117 30.79 8.89 15.20
C LYS A 117 30.39 10.06 14.33
N LEU A 118 29.24 10.66 14.65
CA LEU A 118 28.67 11.76 13.89
C LEU A 118 28.37 12.93 14.82
N ASP A 119 28.62 14.15 14.35
CA ASP A 119 28.33 15.38 15.10
C ASP A 119 26.84 15.72 14.99
N TYR A 120 26.25 16.08 16.13
CA TYR A 120 24.94 16.72 16.17
C TYR A 120 24.99 17.91 17.13
N ASN A 121 24.78 19.11 16.58
CA ASN A 121 24.83 20.38 17.31
C ASN A 121 26.15 20.57 18.10
N GLY A 122 27.29 20.21 17.51
CA GLY A 122 28.62 20.38 18.12
C GLY A 122 28.95 19.35 19.20
N THR A 123 28.13 18.31 19.34
CA THR A 123 28.41 17.15 20.20
C THR A 123 28.55 15.90 19.34
N GLU A 124 29.68 15.22 19.47
CA GLU A 124 29.92 13.94 18.82
C GLU A 124 29.14 12.83 19.54
N TYR A 125 28.40 12.04 18.77
CA TYR A 125 27.70 10.87 19.26
C TYR A 125 28.11 9.63 18.46
N GLU A 126 28.27 8.51 19.17
CA GLU A 126 28.50 7.21 18.57
C GLU A 126 27.16 6.51 18.33
N TYR A 127 26.93 6.08 17.09
CA TYR A 127 25.73 5.40 16.64
C TYR A 127 26.07 3.94 16.32
N LYS A 128 25.35 3.00 16.95
CA LYS A 128 25.50 1.56 16.74
C LYS A 128 24.19 0.91 16.40
N GLY A 129 24.26 -0.13 15.59
CA GLY A 129 23.12 -0.90 15.10
C GLY A 129 23.45 -2.36 14.92
N ILE A 130 22.47 -3.12 14.45
CA ILE A 130 22.63 -4.55 14.19
C ILE A 130 23.23 -4.84 12.81
N ALA A 131 23.24 -3.87 11.89
CA ALA A 131 23.67 -4.08 10.51
C ALA A 131 24.50 -2.94 9.94
N ASN A 132 25.37 -3.27 9.00
CA ASN A 132 25.99 -2.34 8.06
C ASN A 132 25.19 -2.36 6.74
N VAL A 133 25.26 -1.25 6.01
CA VAL A 133 24.74 -1.17 4.64
C VAL A 133 25.80 -0.62 3.70
N LYS A 134 25.97 -1.29 2.56
CA LYS A 134 26.74 -0.78 1.42
C LYS A 134 25.77 -0.49 0.28
N VAL A 135 25.94 0.67 -0.37
CA VAL A 135 25.15 1.09 -1.53
C VAL A 135 26.08 1.26 -2.73
N ASP A 136 25.78 0.58 -3.83
CA ASP A 136 26.57 0.61 -5.07
C ASP A 136 25.63 0.92 -6.24
N TYR A 137 25.75 2.12 -6.82
CA TYR A 137 25.02 2.50 -8.03
C TYR A 137 25.86 2.23 -9.27
N ASN A 138 25.31 1.46 -10.20
CA ASN A 138 25.91 1.16 -11.49
C ASN A 138 25.22 1.96 -12.60
N GLU A 139 25.87 3.04 -13.03
CA GLU A 139 25.40 3.92 -14.12
C GLU A 139 25.18 3.20 -15.45
N SER A 140 25.94 2.13 -15.74
CA SER A 140 25.87 1.43 -17.03
C SER A 140 24.63 0.56 -17.19
N THR A 141 24.13 0.03 -16.08
CA THR A 141 22.91 -0.79 -16.05
C THR A 141 21.72 -0.05 -15.46
N ASP A 142 21.94 1.19 -14.99
CA ASP A 142 21.00 1.99 -14.20
C ASP A 142 20.39 1.19 -13.04
N LYS A 143 21.24 0.62 -12.18
CA LYS A 143 20.81 -0.23 -11.04
C LYS A 143 21.54 0.13 -9.77
N THR A 144 20.84 0.06 -8.64
CA THR A 144 21.45 0.23 -7.31
C THR A 144 21.39 -1.07 -6.53
N THR A 145 22.54 -1.49 -5.99
CA THR A 145 22.67 -2.66 -5.13
C THR A 145 22.89 -2.23 -3.69
N TYR A 146 22.03 -2.74 -2.80
CA TYR A 146 22.12 -2.59 -1.35
C TYR A 146 22.59 -3.91 -0.76
N THR A 147 23.73 -3.91 -0.09
CA THR A 147 24.23 -5.07 0.66
C THR A 147 24.07 -4.81 2.15
N TRP A 148 23.17 -5.53 2.78
CA TRP A 148 23.02 -5.58 4.22
C TRP A 148 23.94 -6.64 4.78
N THR A 149 24.67 -6.31 5.86
CA THR A 149 25.43 -7.27 6.65
C THR A 149 24.99 -7.14 8.09
N ILE A 150 24.35 -8.15 8.66
CA ILE A 150 23.93 -8.17 10.06
C ILE A 150 25.05 -8.73 10.95
N ARG A 151 25.03 -8.38 12.23
CA ARG A 151 25.87 -9.00 13.25
C ARG A 151 25.54 -10.49 13.39
N TYR A 152 26.57 -11.30 13.64
CA TYR A 152 26.44 -12.75 13.78
C TYR A 152 25.95 -13.22 15.16
N ASP A 153 25.89 -12.32 16.14
CA ASP A 153 25.60 -12.61 17.55
C ASP A 153 24.26 -12.05 18.02
N VAL A 154 23.44 -11.54 17.10
CA VAL A 154 22.09 -11.04 17.41
C VAL A 154 21.17 -12.23 17.61
N MET A 155 20.45 -12.24 18.72
CA MET A 155 19.47 -13.27 19.04
C MET A 155 18.10 -12.65 19.22
N PHE A 156 17.07 -13.38 18.81
CA PHE A 156 15.70 -13.10 19.22
C PHE A 156 15.51 -13.38 20.72
N SER A 157 14.38 -12.95 21.28
CA SER A 157 14.13 -13.04 22.73
C SER A 157 14.05 -14.47 23.27
N ASP A 158 13.86 -15.46 22.40
CA ASP A 158 13.87 -16.89 22.72
C ASP A 158 15.27 -17.53 22.67
N GLY A 159 16.27 -16.78 22.21
CA GLY A 159 17.66 -17.22 22.10
C GLY A 159 18.05 -17.78 20.74
N GLU A 160 17.15 -17.84 19.76
CA GLU A 160 17.52 -18.20 18.39
C GLU A 160 18.29 -17.08 17.70
N LEU A 161 19.25 -17.44 16.84
CA LEU A 161 20.06 -16.47 16.12
C LEU A 161 19.26 -15.81 15.01
N MET A 162 19.41 -14.50 14.87
CA MET A 162 18.93 -13.77 13.71
C MET A 162 19.87 -14.00 12.53
N THR A 163 19.32 -14.37 11.38
CA THR A 163 20.06 -14.69 10.16
C THR A 163 19.57 -13.88 8.97
N ALA A 164 20.27 -14.02 7.84
CA ALA A 164 19.83 -13.50 6.55
C ALA A 164 18.47 -14.07 6.10
N ASP A 165 18.09 -15.27 6.56
CA ASP A 165 16.81 -15.88 6.19
C ASP A 165 15.63 -15.15 6.83
N ASP A 166 15.79 -14.63 8.06
CA ASP A 166 14.79 -13.79 8.74
C ASP A 166 14.57 -12.45 8.01
N VAL A 167 15.67 -11.88 7.51
CA VAL A 167 15.64 -10.65 6.69
C VAL A 167 14.89 -10.90 5.39
N ILE A 168 15.23 -11.99 4.68
CA ILE A 168 14.59 -12.37 3.42
C ILE A 168 13.12 -12.68 3.67
N PHE A 169 12.79 -13.46 4.69
CA PHE A 169 11.41 -13.73 5.10
C PHE A 169 10.60 -12.44 5.26
N THR A 170 11.15 -11.47 5.99
CA THR A 170 10.51 -10.16 6.20
C THR A 170 10.24 -9.45 4.87
N TYR A 171 11.20 -9.43 3.94
CA TYR A 171 10.98 -8.88 2.60
C TYR A 171 9.84 -9.57 1.85
N TYR A 172 9.76 -10.91 1.92
CA TYR A 172 8.71 -11.66 1.23
C TYR A 172 7.33 -11.44 1.84
N VAL A 173 7.21 -11.31 3.17
CA VAL A 173 5.92 -10.95 3.81
C VAL A 173 5.41 -9.61 3.29
N TYR A 174 6.27 -8.58 3.22
CA TYR A 174 5.88 -7.27 2.69
C TYR A 174 5.66 -7.25 1.17
N SER A 175 6.16 -8.27 0.46
CA SER A 175 6.00 -8.40 -1.00
C SER A 175 4.79 -9.24 -1.39
N ASP A 176 4.23 -10.01 -0.46
CA ASP A 176 3.12 -10.92 -0.72
C ASP A 176 1.88 -10.16 -1.24
N PRO A 177 1.24 -10.57 -2.35
CA PRO A 177 0.03 -9.93 -2.86
C PRO A 177 -1.14 -9.87 -1.86
N SER A 178 -1.20 -10.77 -0.89
CA SER A 178 -2.20 -10.81 0.18
C SER A 178 -1.84 -9.97 1.41
N TYR A 179 -0.64 -9.36 1.44
CA TYR A 179 -0.25 -8.45 2.50
C TYR A 179 -1.15 -7.21 2.51
N THR A 180 -1.80 -6.97 3.64
CA THR A 180 -2.76 -5.87 3.86
C THR A 180 -2.30 -4.87 4.91
N GLY A 181 -1.05 -4.94 5.34
CA GLY A 181 -0.47 -3.97 6.26
C GLY A 181 -0.06 -2.67 5.57
N SER A 182 0.48 -1.73 6.34
CA SER A 182 0.77 -0.36 5.91
C SER A 182 2.03 -0.22 5.04
N THR A 183 2.92 -1.21 5.04
CA THR A 183 4.19 -1.15 4.31
C THR A 183 3.98 -1.24 2.80
N THR A 184 4.62 -0.33 2.04
CA THR A 184 4.54 -0.28 0.57
C THR A 184 5.83 -0.73 -0.10
N LEU A 185 6.52 -1.73 0.46
CA LEU A 185 7.80 -2.23 -0.07
C LEU A 185 7.68 -2.73 -1.51
N TYR A 186 6.51 -3.25 -1.89
CA TYR A 186 6.21 -3.65 -3.26
C TYR A 186 6.29 -2.50 -4.28
N SER A 187 6.25 -1.24 -3.83
CA SER A 187 6.41 -0.05 -4.67
C SER A 187 7.88 0.30 -4.93
N VAL A 188 8.81 -0.27 -4.15
CA VAL A 188 10.24 -0.15 -4.45
C VAL A 188 10.54 -0.99 -5.69
N PRO A 189 11.26 -0.47 -6.69
CA PRO A 189 11.51 -1.18 -7.96
C PRO A 189 12.58 -2.27 -7.81
N ILE A 190 12.42 -3.17 -6.86
CA ILE A 190 13.28 -4.34 -6.66
C ILE A 190 13.15 -5.26 -7.88
N LEU A 191 14.28 -5.74 -8.40
CA LEU A 191 14.27 -6.61 -9.58
C LEU A 191 13.40 -7.85 -9.35
N GLY A 192 12.46 -8.11 -10.25
CA GLY A 192 11.53 -9.25 -10.16
C GLY A 192 10.43 -9.11 -9.11
N MET A 193 10.25 -7.94 -8.48
CA MET A 193 9.13 -7.68 -7.57
C MET A 193 7.79 -7.82 -8.30
N LYS A 194 7.67 -7.18 -9.47
CA LYS A 194 6.46 -7.27 -10.30
C LYS A 194 6.21 -8.73 -10.68
N ASP A 195 7.23 -9.41 -11.21
CA ASP A 195 7.14 -10.82 -11.63
C ASP A 195 6.66 -11.74 -10.51
N TYR A 196 7.20 -11.57 -9.30
CA TYR A 196 6.77 -12.31 -8.11
C TYR A 196 5.30 -11.99 -7.76
N ARG A 197 4.91 -10.72 -7.71
CA ARG A 197 3.56 -10.35 -7.29
C ARG A 197 2.48 -10.70 -8.31
N THR A 198 2.80 -10.64 -9.59
CA THR A 198 1.89 -11.02 -10.69
C THR A 198 1.96 -12.50 -11.03
N GLN A 199 2.91 -13.24 -10.45
CA GLN A 199 3.23 -14.62 -10.82
C GLN A 199 3.43 -14.80 -12.33
N THR A 200 3.92 -13.75 -12.99
CA THR A 200 4.06 -13.65 -14.44
C THR A 200 5.38 -12.96 -14.74
N THR A 201 6.32 -13.63 -15.42
CA THR A 201 7.61 -13.01 -15.76
C THR A 201 7.43 -11.76 -16.61
N SER A 202 8.36 -10.82 -16.58
CA SER A 202 8.28 -9.60 -17.39
C SER A 202 8.06 -9.88 -18.89
N GLU A 203 8.73 -10.90 -19.44
CA GLU A 203 8.55 -11.31 -20.85
C GLU A 203 7.14 -11.83 -21.14
N VAL A 204 6.58 -12.65 -20.25
CA VAL A 204 5.21 -13.15 -20.39
C VAL A 204 4.20 -12.02 -20.16
N TYR A 205 4.48 -11.11 -19.22
CA TYR A 205 3.65 -9.94 -18.97
C TYR A 205 3.51 -9.09 -20.24
N GLU A 206 4.63 -8.74 -20.88
CA GLU A 206 4.66 -7.96 -22.13
C GLU A 206 3.90 -8.67 -23.27
N LYS A 207 4.00 -10.01 -23.36
CA LYS A 207 3.22 -10.81 -24.33
C LYS A 207 1.72 -10.65 -24.13
N TYR A 208 1.22 -10.76 -22.89
CA TYR A 208 -0.21 -10.67 -22.61
C TYR A 208 -0.72 -9.23 -22.62
N ASP A 209 0.13 -8.26 -22.31
CA ASP A 209 -0.18 -6.83 -22.46
C ASP A 209 -0.40 -6.48 -23.94
N ALA A 210 0.50 -6.91 -24.82
CA ALA A 210 0.33 -6.76 -26.27
C ALA A 210 -0.88 -7.54 -26.81
N MET A 211 -1.19 -8.71 -26.23
CA MET A 211 -2.38 -9.47 -26.57
C MET A 211 -3.67 -8.73 -26.16
N PHE A 212 -3.67 -8.09 -24.99
CA PHE A 212 -4.79 -7.27 -24.53
C PHE A 212 -5.07 -6.16 -25.53
N ASP A 213 -4.04 -5.41 -25.95
CA ASP A 213 -4.18 -4.35 -26.96
C ASP A 213 -4.76 -4.89 -28.27
N ALA A 214 -4.24 -6.03 -28.75
CA ALA A 214 -4.69 -6.62 -30.01
C ALA A 214 -6.16 -7.08 -29.97
N ILE A 215 -6.62 -7.66 -28.85
CA ILE A 215 -8.03 -8.04 -28.67
C ILE A 215 -8.91 -6.78 -28.58
N TYR A 216 -8.46 -5.76 -27.85
CA TYR A 216 -9.19 -4.50 -27.71
C TYR A 216 -9.37 -3.80 -29.07
N GLU A 217 -8.28 -3.70 -29.87
CA GLU A 217 -8.29 -3.11 -31.21
C GLU A 217 -9.16 -3.89 -32.20
N ALA A 218 -9.26 -5.22 -32.06
CA ALA A 218 -10.13 -6.04 -32.91
C ALA A 218 -11.62 -5.75 -32.65
N GLY A 219 -11.97 -5.31 -31.43
CA GLY A 219 -13.32 -4.94 -31.02
C GLY A 219 -14.19 -6.13 -30.61
N GLU A 220 -15.30 -5.82 -29.91
CA GLU A 220 -16.19 -6.83 -29.31
C GLU A 220 -16.90 -7.70 -30.37
N ASP A 221 -17.17 -7.12 -31.55
CA ASP A 221 -17.82 -7.81 -32.68
C ASP A 221 -16.87 -8.72 -33.48
N HIS A 222 -15.57 -8.77 -33.13
CA HIS A 222 -14.60 -9.61 -33.85
C HIS A 222 -14.97 -11.10 -33.75
N VAL A 223 -15.09 -11.77 -34.90
CA VAL A 223 -15.32 -13.20 -34.95
C VAL A 223 -13.98 -13.93 -34.97
N TRP A 224 -13.66 -14.58 -33.85
CA TRP A 224 -12.41 -15.33 -33.71
C TRP A 224 -12.20 -16.35 -34.84
N ALA A 225 -10.97 -16.42 -35.36
CA ALA A 225 -10.50 -17.40 -36.33
C ALA A 225 -9.19 -18.05 -35.89
N GLU A 226 -8.90 -19.26 -36.40
CA GLU A 226 -7.69 -20.02 -36.06
C GLU A 226 -6.37 -19.29 -36.38
N GLY A 227 -6.41 -18.27 -37.25
CA GLY A 227 -5.26 -17.43 -37.58
C GLY A 227 -4.99 -16.27 -36.61
N ASP A 228 -5.86 -16.04 -35.64
CA ASP A 228 -5.70 -14.96 -34.65
C ASP A 228 -4.57 -15.29 -33.66
N ALA A 229 -3.94 -14.25 -33.10
CA ALA A 229 -2.81 -14.40 -32.19
C ALA A 229 -3.20 -14.84 -30.76
N TRP A 230 -4.50 -14.92 -30.48
CA TRP A 230 -5.10 -15.33 -29.22
C TRP A 230 -6.10 -16.46 -29.43
N THR A 231 -6.49 -17.14 -28.35
CA THR A 231 -7.51 -18.18 -28.40
C THR A 231 -8.92 -17.58 -28.25
N LYS A 232 -9.93 -18.33 -28.69
CA LYS A 232 -11.33 -17.95 -28.49
C LYS A 232 -11.66 -17.74 -27.00
N GLU A 233 -11.13 -18.60 -26.13
CA GLU A 233 -11.34 -18.52 -24.67
C GLU A 233 -10.72 -17.25 -24.09
N GLN A 234 -9.53 -16.83 -24.56
CA GLN A 234 -8.90 -15.58 -24.17
C GLN A 234 -9.76 -14.37 -24.57
N GLN A 235 -10.30 -14.36 -25.80
CA GLN A 235 -11.18 -13.28 -26.26
C GLN A 235 -12.49 -13.22 -25.46
N GLU A 236 -13.14 -14.35 -25.22
CA GLU A 236 -14.36 -14.40 -24.41
C GLU A 236 -14.09 -13.93 -22.96
N SER A 237 -12.99 -14.38 -22.37
CA SER A 237 -12.54 -13.95 -21.04
C SER A 237 -12.24 -12.45 -20.99
N PHE A 238 -11.60 -11.90 -22.02
CA PHE A 238 -11.24 -10.50 -22.12
C PHE A 238 -12.50 -9.60 -22.02
N TRP A 239 -13.50 -9.86 -22.85
CA TRP A 239 -14.72 -9.02 -22.86
C TRP A 239 -15.56 -9.22 -21.60
N ALA A 240 -15.54 -10.42 -21.00
CA ALA A 240 -16.13 -10.65 -19.69
C ALA A 240 -15.46 -9.81 -18.59
N MET A 241 -14.13 -9.67 -18.63
CA MET A 241 -13.37 -8.85 -17.67
C MET A 241 -13.61 -7.35 -17.86
N ILE A 242 -13.69 -6.87 -19.10
CA ILE A 242 -14.07 -5.48 -19.40
C ILE A 242 -15.47 -5.18 -18.83
N LYS A 243 -16.45 -6.04 -19.11
CA LYS A 243 -17.81 -5.91 -18.56
C LYS A 243 -17.81 -5.90 -17.03
N GLN A 244 -17.09 -6.83 -16.40
CA GLN A 244 -17.04 -6.92 -14.94
C GLN A 244 -16.40 -5.67 -14.32
N ALA A 245 -15.28 -5.19 -14.85
CA ALA A 245 -14.62 -3.97 -14.38
C ALA A 245 -15.55 -2.75 -14.49
N TRP A 246 -16.34 -2.67 -15.56
CA TRP A 246 -17.32 -1.59 -15.73
C TRP A 246 -18.50 -1.71 -14.75
N ILE A 247 -18.99 -2.93 -14.50
CA ILE A 247 -20.00 -3.19 -13.45
C ILE A 247 -19.48 -2.74 -12.07
N ASP A 248 -18.23 -3.05 -11.75
CA ASP A 248 -17.61 -2.69 -10.49
C ASP A 248 -17.47 -1.16 -10.36
N ASP A 249 -17.14 -0.46 -11.45
CA ASP A 249 -17.09 0.99 -11.46
C ASP A 249 -18.47 1.65 -11.27
N VAL A 250 -19.51 1.20 -11.98
CA VAL A 250 -20.87 1.75 -11.73
C VAL A 250 -21.33 1.45 -10.31
N GLN A 251 -20.86 0.37 -9.69
CA GLN A 251 -21.11 0.09 -8.28
C GLN A 251 -20.34 1.05 -7.36
N ALA A 252 -19.10 1.42 -7.72
CA ALA A 252 -18.34 2.46 -7.02
C ALA A 252 -19.06 3.81 -7.09
N ILE A 253 -19.64 4.17 -8.25
CA ILE A 253 -20.50 5.36 -8.38
C ILE A 253 -21.69 5.30 -7.43
N VAL A 254 -22.41 4.16 -7.37
CA VAL A 254 -23.53 3.99 -6.43
C VAL A 254 -23.04 4.22 -4.99
N ASN A 255 -21.94 3.58 -4.59
CA ASN A 255 -21.38 3.72 -3.25
C ASN A 255 -20.99 5.17 -2.92
N TYR A 256 -20.33 5.85 -3.87
CA TYR A 256 -19.98 7.26 -3.75
C TYR A 256 -21.21 8.16 -3.61
N VAL A 257 -22.26 7.89 -4.39
CA VAL A 257 -23.52 8.63 -4.32
C VAL A 257 -24.19 8.46 -2.97
N LEU A 258 -24.23 7.23 -2.44
CA LEU A 258 -24.84 6.96 -1.15
C LEU A 258 -24.07 7.64 0.00
N ALA A 259 -22.74 7.64 -0.07
CA ALA A 259 -21.89 8.24 0.95
C ALA A 259 -21.99 9.78 0.98
N ASN A 260 -22.11 10.42 -0.20
CA ASN A 260 -21.94 11.87 -0.32
C ASN A 260 -23.23 12.64 -0.62
N TYR A 261 -24.23 12.01 -1.25
CA TYR A 261 -25.41 12.69 -1.78
C TYR A 261 -26.74 12.18 -1.22
N MET A 262 -26.72 11.39 -0.15
CA MET A 262 -27.93 10.90 0.52
C MET A 262 -28.92 12.02 0.87
N GLY A 263 -28.42 13.20 1.25
CA GLY A 263 -29.25 14.37 1.57
C GLY A 263 -30.08 14.91 0.39
N TYR A 264 -29.75 14.55 -0.85
CA TYR A 264 -30.46 14.95 -2.05
C TYR A 264 -31.47 13.90 -2.54
N ALA A 265 -31.51 12.72 -1.91
CA ALA A 265 -32.36 11.59 -2.33
C ALA A 265 -33.82 12.00 -2.62
N GLU A 266 -34.50 12.60 -1.66
CA GLU A 266 -35.94 12.91 -1.76
C GLU A 266 -36.22 13.94 -2.85
N GLN A 267 -35.33 14.92 -3.05
CA GLN A 267 -35.50 15.94 -4.07
C GLN A 267 -35.43 15.37 -5.49
N TYR A 268 -34.52 14.44 -5.76
CA TYR A 268 -34.25 13.96 -7.12
C TYR A 268 -34.95 12.66 -7.47
N THR A 269 -35.25 11.82 -6.47
CA THR A 269 -35.91 10.52 -6.67
C THR A 269 -37.35 10.51 -6.17
N GLY A 270 -37.70 11.43 -5.27
CA GLY A 270 -38.96 11.40 -4.53
C GLY A 270 -39.06 10.25 -3.52
N PHE A 271 -37.96 9.57 -3.19
CA PHE A 271 -37.86 8.58 -2.12
C PHE A 271 -37.00 9.11 -0.97
N LYS A 272 -37.38 8.77 0.26
CA LYS A 272 -36.64 9.23 1.44
C LYS A 272 -35.39 8.37 1.69
N PRO A 273 -34.33 8.94 2.29
CA PRO A 273 -33.11 8.19 2.65
C PRO A 273 -33.38 6.90 3.42
N GLU A 274 -34.34 6.90 4.35
CA GLU A 274 -34.69 5.72 5.15
C GLU A 274 -35.33 4.57 4.36
N ASP A 275 -35.91 4.85 3.20
CA ASP A 275 -36.49 3.84 2.31
C ASP A 275 -35.43 3.30 1.35
N ILE A 276 -34.58 4.18 0.81
CA ILE A 276 -33.45 3.81 -0.05
C ILE A 276 -32.49 2.87 0.68
N ASN A 277 -32.15 3.15 1.94
CA ASN A 277 -31.22 2.33 2.71
C ASN A 277 -31.68 0.88 2.93
N LYS A 278 -32.99 0.58 2.78
CA LYS A 278 -33.55 -0.75 3.01
C LYS A 278 -33.66 -1.61 1.76
N GLU A 279 -33.54 -1.02 0.58
CA GLU A 279 -33.82 -1.69 -0.69
C GLU A 279 -32.65 -1.48 -1.67
N GLU A 280 -31.89 -2.53 -1.97
CA GLU A 280 -30.69 -2.44 -2.82
C GLU A 280 -31.01 -1.83 -4.20
N GLY A 281 -32.14 -2.19 -4.80
CA GLY A 281 -32.54 -1.62 -6.10
C GLY A 281 -32.86 -0.12 -6.04
N LEU A 282 -33.27 0.42 -4.89
CA LEU A 282 -33.44 1.87 -4.72
C LEU A 282 -32.09 2.59 -4.58
N LYS A 283 -31.07 1.92 -4.05
CA LYS A 283 -29.70 2.45 -4.01
C LYS A 283 -29.13 2.58 -5.43
N VAL A 284 -29.31 1.53 -6.25
CA VAL A 284 -28.92 1.56 -7.67
C VAL A 284 -29.68 2.65 -8.41
N MET A 285 -31.01 2.73 -8.24
CA MET A 285 -31.84 3.80 -8.82
C MET A 285 -31.30 5.18 -8.45
N MET A 286 -30.95 5.41 -7.18
CA MET A 286 -30.41 6.69 -6.73
C MET A 286 -29.09 7.03 -7.42
N GLY A 287 -28.18 6.05 -7.57
CA GLY A 287 -26.95 6.18 -8.34
C GLY A 287 -27.22 6.60 -9.78
N MET A 288 -28.07 5.84 -10.48
CA MET A 288 -28.46 6.14 -11.87
C MET A 288 -29.06 7.55 -12.01
N VAL A 289 -29.94 7.97 -11.09
CA VAL A 289 -30.59 9.28 -11.16
C VAL A 289 -29.60 10.42 -10.93
N LEU A 290 -28.77 10.33 -9.88
CA LEU A 290 -27.86 11.41 -9.53
C LEU A 290 -26.65 11.50 -10.45
N TRP A 291 -26.25 10.40 -11.08
CA TRP A 291 -25.20 10.39 -12.10
C TRP A 291 -25.74 10.60 -13.53
N GLY A 292 -27.06 10.74 -13.69
CA GLY A 292 -27.69 11.16 -14.96
C GLY A 292 -27.85 10.04 -16.00
N PHE A 293 -28.00 8.79 -15.54
CA PHE A 293 -28.35 7.62 -16.35
C PHE A 293 -29.84 7.26 -16.29
N ALA A 294 -30.60 7.87 -15.38
CA ALA A 294 -32.05 7.71 -15.34
C ALA A 294 -32.76 8.94 -14.76
N GLU A 295 -34.08 8.99 -14.93
CA GLU A 295 -34.95 9.97 -14.28
C GLU A 295 -36.22 9.32 -13.74
N VAL A 296 -36.73 9.81 -12.60
CA VAL A 296 -37.97 9.33 -12.00
C VAL A 296 -39.11 10.26 -12.41
N GLY A 297 -40.13 9.71 -13.07
CA GLY A 297 -41.36 10.41 -13.40
C GLY A 297 -42.26 10.66 -12.18
N GLU A 298 -43.25 11.55 -12.33
CA GLU A 298 -44.25 11.81 -11.29
C GLU A 298 -45.08 10.57 -10.92
N ASP A 299 -45.20 9.64 -11.86
CA ASP A 299 -45.86 8.33 -11.75
C ASP A 299 -45.00 7.25 -11.06
N LYS A 300 -43.80 7.62 -10.58
CA LYS A 300 -42.82 6.70 -9.98
C LYS A 300 -42.28 5.65 -10.93
N VAL A 301 -42.32 5.91 -12.24
CA VAL A 301 -41.60 5.12 -13.23
C VAL A 301 -40.20 5.71 -13.40
N LEU A 302 -39.18 4.89 -13.16
CA LEU A 302 -37.79 5.20 -13.52
C LEU A 302 -37.63 4.97 -15.02
N THR A 303 -37.07 5.93 -15.75
CA THR A 303 -36.72 5.80 -17.17
C THR A 303 -35.22 5.98 -17.35
N GLY A 304 -34.55 4.96 -17.90
CA GLY A 304 -33.13 4.99 -18.23
C GLY A 304 -32.85 5.81 -19.49
N THR A 305 -31.60 6.19 -19.70
CA THR A 305 -31.12 6.87 -20.92
C THR A 305 -31.38 6.11 -22.22
N SER A 306 -31.45 4.78 -22.18
CA SER A 306 -31.81 3.90 -23.31
C SER A 306 -33.32 3.89 -23.59
N GLY A 307 -34.14 4.35 -22.63
CA GLY A 307 -35.59 4.24 -22.63
C GLY A 307 -36.14 3.02 -21.88
N ALA A 308 -35.30 2.17 -21.29
CA ALA A 308 -35.74 1.11 -20.38
C ALA A 308 -36.48 1.71 -19.17
N THR A 309 -37.47 0.99 -18.63
CA THR A 309 -38.33 1.50 -17.56
C THR A 309 -38.52 0.52 -16.43
N TRP A 310 -38.57 1.04 -15.19
CA TRP A 310 -38.84 0.25 -13.98
C TRP A 310 -39.95 0.92 -13.16
N ASN A 311 -41.02 0.18 -12.85
CA ASN A 311 -42.11 0.68 -12.02
C ASN A 311 -41.77 0.55 -10.52
N LEU A 312 -41.24 1.64 -9.94
CA LEU A 312 -40.77 1.66 -8.56
C LEU A 312 -41.91 1.47 -7.54
N ALA A 313 -43.15 1.87 -7.88
CA ALA A 313 -44.31 1.67 -7.02
C ALA A 313 -44.71 0.18 -6.91
N GLU A 314 -44.44 -0.60 -7.95
CA GLU A 314 -44.64 -2.05 -7.99
C GLU A 314 -43.41 -2.84 -7.52
N LYS A 315 -42.41 -2.16 -6.94
CA LYS A 315 -41.13 -2.74 -6.52
C LYS A 315 -40.31 -3.37 -7.65
N GLN A 316 -40.49 -2.89 -8.88
CA GLN A 316 -39.57 -3.19 -9.97
C GLN A 316 -38.45 -2.18 -9.88
N TYR A 317 -37.26 -2.63 -9.50
CA TYR A 317 -36.10 -1.78 -9.30
C TYR A 317 -34.98 -2.16 -10.27
N PRO A 318 -34.14 -1.20 -10.70
CA PRO A 318 -32.97 -1.52 -11.50
C PRO A 318 -31.95 -2.31 -10.67
N THR A 319 -31.24 -3.19 -11.34
CA THR A 319 -30.06 -3.90 -10.84
C THR A 319 -28.78 -3.18 -11.27
N ILE A 320 -27.63 -3.56 -10.69
CA ILE A 320 -26.36 -2.99 -11.13
C ILE A 320 -26.05 -3.33 -12.60
N GLU A 321 -26.51 -4.49 -13.08
CA GLU A 321 -26.40 -4.88 -14.48
C GLU A 321 -27.27 -4.00 -15.39
N ASP A 322 -28.44 -3.56 -14.93
CA ASP A 322 -29.24 -2.56 -15.64
C ASP A 322 -28.50 -1.22 -15.74
N TYR A 323 -27.83 -0.80 -14.67
CA TYR A 323 -27.01 0.41 -14.70
C TYR A 323 -25.84 0.25 -15.70
N TYR A 324 -25.11 -0.85 -15.65
CA TYR A 324 -24.10 -1.15 -16.68
C TYR A 324 -24.68 -1.08 -18.10
N ASN A 325 -25.85 -1.67 -18.35
CA ASN A 325 -26.48 -1.64 -19.68
C ASN A 325 -26.83 -0.22 -20.13
N GLU A 326 -27.31 0.64 -19.22
CA GLU A 326 -27.54 2.05 -19.50
C GLU A 326 -26.23 2.80 -19.80
N ALA A 327 -25.16 2.49 -19.08
CA ALA A 327 -23.84 3.06 -19.32
C ALA A 327 -23.27 2.63 -20.67
N TYR A 328 -23.25 1.33 -20.92
CA TYR A 328 -22.83 0.73 -22.18
C TYR A 328 -23.60 1.33 -23.36
N ALA A 329 -24.92 1.44 -23.28
CA ALA A 329 -25.75 2.00 -24.34
C ALA A 329 -25.47 3.50 -24.60
N LYS A 330 -25.28 4.30 -23.54
CA LYS A 330 -25.00 5.74 -23.66
C LYS A 330 -23.64 6.03 -24.28
N TYR A 331 -22.67 5.13 -24.07
CA TYR A 331 -21.29 5.26 -24.55
C TYR A 331 -20.99 4.34 -25.74
N GLU A 332 -22.00 3.73 -26.34
CA GLU A 332 -21.85 2.87 -27.52
C GLU A 332 -20.83 1.73 -27.31
N GLY A 333 -20.75 1.22 -26.07
CA GLY A 333 -19.80 0.17 -25.68
C GLY A 333 -18.35 0.61 -25.49
N ASP A 334 -18.06 1.92 -25.51
CA ASP A 334 -16.70 2.47 -25.33
C ASP A 334 -16.40 2.74 -23.83
N PRO A 335 -15.60 1.87 -23.16
CA PRO A 335 -15.26 2.05 -21.76
C PRO A 335 -14.33 3.24 -21.50
N GLU A 336 -13.51 3.67 -22.47
CA GLU A 336 -12.61 4.82 -22.31
C GLU A 336 -13.40 6.13 -22.40
N ALA A 337 -14.33 6.23 -23.36
CA ALA A 337 -15.23 7.37 -23.47
C ALA A 337 -16.15 7.51 -22.25
N TYR A 338 -16.61 6.38 -21.71
CA TYR A 338 -17.34 6.34 -20.44
C TYR A 338 -16.46 6.85 -19.29
N TRP A 339 -15.27 6.28 -19.12
CA TRP A 339 -14.37 6.60 -18.02
C TRP A 339 -13.96 8.08 -18.04
N GLY A 340 -13.62 8.62 -19.22
CA GLY A 340 -13.23 10.02 -19.38
C GLY A 340 -14.31 11.05 -19.01
N VAL A 341 -15.55 10.62 -18.77
CA VAL A 341 -16.68 11.51 -18.42
C VAL A 341 -17.29 11.18 -17.05
N GLU A 342 -17.40 9.90 -16.71
CA GLU A 342 -18.22 9.44 -15.58
C GLU A 342 -17.42 8.90 -14.40
N ALA A 343 -16.09 8.83 -14.49
CA ALA A 343 -15.22 8.40 -13.39
C ALA A 343 -15.57 9.06 -12.06
N ALA A 344 -15.78 8.23 -11.02
CA ALA A 344 -15.97 8.70 -9.64
C ALA A 344 -14.67 8.67 -8.81
N ASP A 345 -13.66 7.96 -9.28
CA ASP A 345 -12.32 7.86 -8.70
C ASP A 345 -11.26 7.70 -9.80
N ASP A 346 -10.02 7.33 -9.44
CA ASP A 346 -8.89 7.21 -10.36
C ASP A 346 -8.71 5.78 -10.93
N THR A 347 -9.70 4.89 -10.75
CA THR A 347 -9.64 3.46 -11.12
C THR A 347 -10.20 3.17 -12.51
N SER A 348 -9.36 3.29 -13.54
CA SER A 348 -9.75 3.03 -14.94
C SER A 348 -10.32 1.62 -15.18
N VAL A 349 -11.50 1.57 -15.82
CA VAL A 349 -12.16 0.31 -16.24
C VAL A 349 -11.23 -0.56 -17.10
N VAL A 350 -10.54 0.06 -18.07
CA VAL A 350 -9.64 -0.66 -18.99
C VAL A 350 -8.39 -1.16 -18.27
N ASP A 351 -7.80 -0.37 -17.37
CA ASP A 351 -6.58 -0.77 -16.66
C ASP A 351 -6.85 -1.89 -15.63
N VAL A 352 -8.01 -1.86 -14.99
CA VAL A 352 -8.48 -2.95 -14.11
C VAL A 352 -8.65 -4.24 -14.93
N ALA A 353 -9.36 -4.17 -16.06
CA ALA A 353 -9.56 -5.33 -16.93
C ALA A 353 -8.23 -5.86 -17.50
N ARG A 354 -7.29 -4.98 -17.87
CA ARG A 354 -5.93 -5.33 -18.31
C ARG A 354 -5.17 -6.09 -17.25
N SER A 355 -5.18 -5.57 -16.02
CA SER A 355 -4.53 -6.23 -14.89
C SER A 355 -5.14 -7.60 -14.60
N ALA A 356 -6.47 -7.73 -14.65
CA ALA A 356 -7.18 -8.99 -14.47
C ALA A 356 -6.86 -10.00 -15.58
N PHE A 357 -6.83 -9.56 -16.84
CA PHE A 357 -6.51 -10.41 -17.99
C PHE A 357 -5.10 -10.98 -17.91
N ILE A 358 -4.10 -10.14 -17.64
CA ILE A 358 -2.71 -10.57 -17.52
C ILE A 358 -2.55 -11.48 -16.29
N GLY A 359 -3.20 -11.15 -15.17
CA GLY A 359 -3.16 -11.98 -13.95
C GLY A 359 -3.80 -13.36 -14.11
N GLU A 360 -4.81 -13.49 -14.97
CA GLU A 360 -5.47 -14.77 -15.24
C GLU A 360 -4.69 -15.62 -16.24
N TRP A 361 -4.18 -15.01 -17.32
CA TRP A 361 -3.62 -15.74 -18.44
C TRP A 361 -2.10 -15.83 -18.44
N GLY A 362 -1.41 -14.81 -17.93
CA GLY A 362 0.05 -14.78 -17.80
C GLY A 362 0.60 -15.99 -17.06
N PRO A 363 0.13 -16.31 -15.84
CA PRO A 363 0.64 -17.46 -15.09
C PRO A 363 0.37 -18.82 -15.75
N LYS A 364 -0.58 -18.89 -16.68
CA LYS A 364 -0.95 -20.11 -17.42
C LYS A 364 -0.12 -20.32 -18.69
N ASP A 365 0.71 -19.36 -19.08
CA ASP A 365 1.56 -19.47 -20.25
C ASP A 365 2.53 -20.65 -20.14
N GLU A 366 2.77 -21.35 -21.24
CA GLU A 366 3.69 -22.49 -21.27
C GLU A 366 5.12 -22.09 -20.85
N ALA A 367 5.53 -20.86 -21.14
CA ALA A 367 6.84 -20.32 -20.74
C ALA A 367 7.00 -20.21 -19.21
N MET A 368 5.90 -20.15 -18.45
CA MET A 368 5.93 -20.18 -16.99
C MET A 368 6.28 -21.56 -16.42
N GLY A 369 6.25 -22.61 -17.25
CA GLY A 369 6.63 -23.97 -16.87
C GLY A 369 5.83 -24.57 -15.71
N GLY A 370 4.67 -23.99 -15.38
CA GLY A 370 3.77 -24.40 -14.31
C GLY A 370 4.30 -24.22 -12.88
N LYS A 371 5.39 -23.46 -12.68
CA LYS A 371 6.06 -23.35 -11.37
C LYS A 371 5.93 -21.97 -10.69
N GLY A 372 5.18 -21.05 -11.29
CA GLY A 372 5.07 -19.66 -10.81
C GLY A 372 6.41 -18.94 -10.79
N VAL A 373 6.44 -17.75 -10.20
CA VAL A 373 7.68 -17.01 -9.91
C VAL A 373 7.93 -17.11 -8.41
N PRO A 374 8.74 -18.09 -7.97
CA PRO A 374 8.88 -18.38 -6.54
C PRO A 374 9.75 -17.36 -5.81
N ASN A 375 10.59 -16.61 -6.52
CA ASN A 375 11.58 -15.74 -5.93
C ASN A 375 11.62 -14.36 -6.59
N ILE A 376 11.89 -13.34 -5.80
CA ILE A 376 12.20 -11.98 -6.25
C ILE A 376 13.68 -11.94 -6.65
N ALA A 377 13.97 -11.82 -7.96
CA ALA A 377 15.32 -11.95 -8.52
C ALA A 377 16.36 -10.96 -7.92
N GLY A 378 15.89 -9.81 -7.46
CA GLY A 378 16.69 -8.76 -6.84
C GLY A 378 17.10 -9.05 -5.40
N ILE A 379 16.49 -10.03 -4.72
CA ILE A 379 16.77 -10.38 -3.32
C ILE A 379 17.60 -11.66 -3.29
N LYS A 380 18.82 -11.60 -2.75
CA LYS A 380 19.71 -12.76 -2.67
C LYS A 380 20.35 -12.89 -1.30
N LYS A 381 20.36 -14.11 -0.78
CA LYS A 381 21.25 -14.48 0.34
C LYS A 381 22.68 -14.56 -0.17
N LEU A 382 23.59 -13.80 0.45
CA LEU A 382 25.03 -13.88 0.18
C LEU A 382 25.75 -14.80 1.19
N SER A 383 25.27 -14.80 2.43
CA SER A 383 25.74 -15.66 3.53
C SER A 383 24.69 -15.70 4.65
N ASP A 384 24.95 -16.39 5.75
CA ASP A 384 24.04 -16.44 6.91
C ASP A 384 23.82 -15.07 7.58
N THR A 385 24.65 -14.07 7.28
CA THR A 385 24.53 -12.72 7.83
C THR A 385 24.48 -11.63 6.76
N SER A 386 24.33 -11.98 5.48
CA SER A 386 24.32 -10.96 4.42
C SER A 386 23.28 -11.21 3.35
N VAL A 387 22.58 -10.13 3.00
CA VAL A 387 21.54 -10.08 1.98
C VAL A 387 21.86 -8.97 1.00
N GLU A 388 21.70 -9.26 -0.29
CA GLU A 388 21.74 -8.31 -1.39
C GLU A 388 20.32 -7.99 -1.84
N VAL A 389 20.01 -6.70 -2.00
CA VAL A 389 18.79 -6.21 -2.65
C VAL A 389 19.18 -5.31 -3.81
N THR A 390 18.76 -5.64 -5.02
CA THR A 390 19.00 -4.83 -6.22
C THR A 390 17.70 -4.19 -6.71
N VAL A 391 17.75 -2.89 -6.99
CA VAL A 391 16.63 -2.09 -7.51
C VAL A 391 16.99 -1.49 -8.87
N GLU A 392 15.98 -1.23 -9.71
CA GLU A 392 16.12 -0.39 -10.91
C GLU A 392 16.31 1.08 -10.51
N GLY A 393 17.20 1.78 -11.21
CA GLY A 393 17.52 3.19 -11.01
C GLY A 393 18.27 3.51 -9.71
N PHE A 394 18.38 4.81 -9.43
CA PHE A 394 18.84 5.36 -8.16
C PHE A 394 17.75 6.21 -7.51
N ASP A 395 17.31 5.80 -6.32
CA ASP A 395 16.41 6.57 -5.46
C ASP A 395 17.02 6.64 -4.06
N ALA A 396 17.34 7.85 -3.62
CA ALA A 396 17.92 8.08 -2.29
C ALA A 396 16.98 7.70 -1.14
N THR A 397 15.67 7.60 -1.41
CA THR A 397 14.66 7.23 -0.41
C THR A 397 14.47 5.73 -0.28
N ALA A 398 14.82 4.93 -1.29
CA ALA A 398 14.62 3.48 -1.31
C ALA A 398 15.26 2.78 -0.10
N ILE A 399 16.43 3.25 0.36
CA ILE A 399 17.13 2.67 1.51
C ILE A 399 16.31 2.68 2.81
N TYR A 400 15.45 3.68 3.02
CA TYR A 400 14.59 3.74 4.20
C TYR A 400 13.49 2.66 4.14
N SER A 401 12.96 2.39 2.95
CA SER A 401 12.01 1.29 2.72
C SER A 401 12.68 -0.09 2.81
N LEU A 402 13.95 -0.20 2.44
CA LEU A 402 14.74 -1.43 2.54
C LEU A 402 15.27 -1.69 3.97
N GLY A 403 15.24 -0.69 4.85
CA GLY A 403 15.68 -0.77 6.24
C GLY A 403 14.70 -1.52 7.16
N VAL A 404 14.20 -2.68 6.74
CA VAL A 404 13.09 -3.40 7.39
C VAL A 404 13.39 -3.81 8.84
N SER A 405 12.33 -3.94 9.64
CA SER A 405 12.35 -4.58 10.96
C SER A 405 12.37 -6.10 10.82
N VAL A 406 13.46 -6.74 11.25
CA VAL A 406 13.67 -8.17 11.05
C VAL A 406 12.75 -8.98 11.96
N SER A 407 11.97 -9.87 11.35
CA SER A 407 11.05 -10.76 12.06
C SER A 407 11.51 -12.21 12.00
N PRO A 408 11.32 -12.99 13.09
CA PRO A 408 11.85 -14.35 13.21
C PRO A 408 11.07 -15.35 12.35
N LEU A 409 11.67 -15.83 11.26
CA LEU A 409 11.06 -16.77 10.30
C LEU A 409 10.50 -18.02 11.00
N HIS A 410 11.21 -18.54 12.00
CA HIS A 410 10.87 -19.78 12.70
C HIS A 410 9.53 -19.75 13.46
N TYR A 411 8.95 -18.58 13.72
CA TYR A 411 7.60 -18.47 14.26
C TYR A 411 6.49 -18.52 13.20
N TYR A 412 6.82 -18.32 11.93
CA TYR A 412 5.85 -18.17 10.84
C TYR A 412 5.95 -19.28 9.79
N GLY A 413 7.07 -20.00 9.74
CA GLY A 413 7.31 -21.05 8.77
C GLY A 413 8.46 -21.98 9.17
N SER A 414 8.80 -22.89 8.27
CA SER A 414 10.02 -23.69 8.36
C SER A 414 11.13 -23.03 7.54
N GLU A 415 12.37 -23.13 8.03
CA GLU A 415 13.60 -22.79 7.30
C GLU A 415 13.75 -23.50 5.95
#